data_AF-A0A352B9A5-F1
#
_entry.id   AF-A0A352B9A5-F1
#
_cell.length_a   1.000
_cell.length_b   1.000
_cell.length_c   1.000
_cell.angle_alpha   90.00
_cell.angle_beta   90.00
_cell.angle_gamma   90.00
#
_symmetry.space_group_name_H-M   'P 1'
#
loop_
_entity.id
_entity.type
_entity.pdbx_description
1 polymer ?
#
loop_
_entity_poly.entity_id
_entity_poly.type
_entity_poly.pdbx_seq_one_letter_code
_entity_poly.pdbx_strand_id
1 'polypeptide(L)'
;EGQPLAQKMLPQQGKGGKTIMGRYLEAKNGKDIPIPLGQNVKLDSDGCTILAACNGEVLLQGDKISVEPVREERGVNIKTGHINFMGTVIVRGNVEDGFNIKADGNVEIYGTVGNSRIEAGGDIVISQGVSGRHEGYISTPKSLWAHHVENVKVEAGEYVIINDSIVNSEVTAMKKIVLKGKRAQIVGGHLFATEEITAKNIGSPAGGTETLLEVGLDPQAKKRLLELQESQTKLVSELEEVELNISHLEEQKKIRRSLPKDKEESLNAMITRKDEINELSAQMSEEITQIENRLKDLKVVGKVNASGTVYSGAKIFVRDAMDEVKNDVKSVSFYYENGFVRRGKYSANMDDIKGPDGYTTN
;
A
#
# COMPACT_ATOMS: atom_id res chain seq x y z
N GLU A 1 3.13 16.04 16.63
CA GLU A 1 3.83 16.12 17.92
C GLU A 1 4.49 17.49 18.03
N GLY A 2 4.50 18.12 19.21
CA GLY A 2 5.14 19.41 19.45
C GLY A 2 4.35 20.64 18.98
N GLN A 3 3.15 20.47 18.44
CA GLN A 3 2.29 21.59 18.05
C GLN A 3 1.67 22.28 19.28
N PRO A 4 1.56 23.63 19.28
CA PRO A 4 0.86 24.37 20.32
C PRO A 4 -0.65 24.14 20.22
N LEU A 5 -1.24 23.67 21.32
CA LEU A 5 -2.66 23.33 21.42
C LEU A 5 -3.48 24.45 22.05
N ALA A 6 -2.95 25.04 23.11
CA ALA A 6 -3.60 26.14 23.82
C ALA A 6 -2.57 27.01 24.54
N GLN A 7 -2.94 28.26 24.77
CA GLN A 7 -2.12 29.22 25.50
C GLN A 7 -2.93 29.81 26.65
N LYS A 8 -2.35 29.79 27.86
CA LYS A 8 -2.89 30.47 29.02
C LYS A 8 -2.70 31.97 28.88
N MET A 9 -3.79 32.69 28.99
CA MET A 9 -3.77 34.14 29.16
C MET A 9 -3.44 34.48 30.62
N LEU A 10 -2.34 35.19 30.84
CA LEU A 10 -1.92 35.62 32.18
C LEU A 10 -2.93 36.61 32.80
N PRO A 11 -3.15 36.57 34.12
CA PRO A 11 -4.06 37.49 34.79
C PRO A 11 -3.54 38.93 34.66
N GLN A 12 -4.42 39.83 34.22
CA GLN A 12 -4.11 41.25 34.11
C GLN A 12 -4.63 42.02 35.32
N GLN A 13 -3.93 43.09 35.70
CA GLN A 13 -4.45 44.02 36.70
C GLN A 13 -5.70 44.73 36.18
N GLY A 14 -6.71 44.80 37.04
CA GLY A 14 -7.93 45.54 36.74
C GLY A 14 -7.62 47.05 36.69
N LYS A 15 -8.12 47.75 35.67
CA LYS A 15 -8.03 49.21 35.62
C LYS A 15 -9.25 49.81 36.33
N GLY A 16 -9.01 50.48 37.45
CA GLY A 16 -10.04 51.17 38.22
C GLY A 16 -10.73 52.26 37.39
N GLY A 17 -12.05 52.37 37.53
CA GLY A 17 -12.86 53.36 36.85
C GLY A 17 -13.17 54.57 37.73
N LYS A 18 -13.81 55.58 37.15
CA LYS A 18 -14.36 56.72 37.89
C LYS A 18 -15.79 56.96 37.43
N THR A 19 -16.73 57.12 38.36
CA THR A 19 -18.10 57.48 37.98
C THR A 19 -18.13 58.92 37.46
N ILE A 20 -19.18 59.29 36.73
CA ILE A 20 -19.42 60.67 36.29
C ILE A 20 -19.50 61.68 37.46
N MET A 21 -19.73 61.21 38.69
CA MET A 21 -19.72 62.01 39.92
C MET A 21 -18.34 62.04 40.62
N GLY A 22 -17.29 61.53 39.98
CA GLY A 22 -15.93 61.56 40.50
C GLY A 22 -15.58 60.51 41.56
N ARG A 23 -16.47 59.55 41.84
CA ARG A 23 -16.19 58.46 42.81
C ARG A 23 -15.33 57.38 42.15
N TYR A 24 -14.26 56.97 42.83
CA TYR A 24 -13.39 55.88 42.38
C TYR A 24 -14.10 54.53 42.47
N LEU A 25 -13.96 53.71 41.42
CA LEU A 25 -14.44 52.34 41.36
C LEU A 25 -13.23 51.40 41.34
N GLU A 26 -13.09 50.61 42.40
CA GLU A 26 -12.04 49.60 42.49
C GLU A 26 -12.27 48.48 41.47
N ALA A 27 -11.24 48.16 40.69
CA ALA A 27 -11.30 47.07 39.73
C ALA A 27 -10.84 45.76 40.36
N LYS A 28 -11.48 44.66 39.97
CA LYS A 28 -11.05 43.32 40.37
C LYS A 28 -9.92 42.87 39.46
N ASN A 29 -8.82 42.41 40.06
CA ASN A 29 -7.73 41.79 39.32
C ASN A 29 -8.17 40.46 38.71
N GLY A 30 -7.57 40.11 37.56
CA GLY A 30 -7.69 38.77 37.00
C GLY A 30 -7.22 37.72 38.00
N LYS A 31 -7.93 36.60 38.09
CA LYS A 31 -7.53 35.45 38.91
C LYS A 31 -6.65 34.54 38.08
N ASP A 32 -5.57 34.03 38.67
CA ASP A 32 -4.77 33.01 38.02
C ASP A 32 -5.52 31.68 38.03
N ILE A 33 -5.60 31.03 36.87
CA ILE A 33 -6.26 29.74 36.71
C ILE A 33 -5.17 28.70 36.42
N PRO A 34 -5.07 27.59 37.19
CA PRO A 34 -4.12 26.53 36.89
C PRO A 34 -4.47 25.91 35.54
N ILE A 35 -3.47 25.49 34.77
CA ILE A 35 -3.67 24.83 33.47
C ILE A 35 -3.91 23.33 33.75
N PRO A 36 -5.13 22.82 33.59
CA PRO A 36 -5.37 21.42 33.85
C PRO A 36 -4.95 20.60 32.63
N LEU A 37 -3.85 19.87 32.77
CA LEU A 37 -3.33 19.00 31.70
C LEU A 37 -4.10 17.67 31.68
N GLY A 38 -4.47 17.23 30.49
CA GLY A 38 -4.96 15.88 30.22
C GLY A 38 -3.83 14.91 29.89
N GLN A 39 -4.16 13.81 29.22
CA GLN A 39 -3.19 12.83 28.74
C GLN A 39 -2.50 13.30 27.46
N ASN A 40 -1.25 12.87 27.24
CA ASN A 40 -0.46 13.12 26.02
C ASN A 40 -0.28 14.61 25.66
N VAL A 41 -0.23 15.47 26.68
CA VAL A 41 0.10 16.89 26.54
C VAL A 41 1.20 17.27 27.52
N LYS A 42 2.02 18.26 27.16
CA LYS A 42 3.09 18.80 28.00
C LYS A 42 3.04 20.31 28.05
N LEU A 43 3.49 20.90 29.15
CA LEU A 43 3.73 22.35 29.22
C LEU A 43 5.06 22.68 28.55
N ASP A 44 5.06 23.77 27.79
CA ASP A 44 6.26 24.35 27.21
C ASP A 44 7.14 25.04 28.26
N SER A 45 8.37 25.41 27.90
CA SER A 45 9.31 26.12 28.78
C SER A 45 8.75 27.42 29.39
N ASP A 46 7.81 28.05 28.68
CA ASP A 46 7.20 29.32 29.05
C ASP A 46 6.14 29.16 30.17
N GLY A 47 5.79 27.93 30.55
CA GLY A 47 4.81 27.63 31.59
C GLY A 47 3.36 28.06 31.26
N CYS A 48 3.13 28.58 30.05
CA CYS A 48 1.84 29.11 29.60
C CYS A 48 1.28 28.40 28.36
N THR A 49 2.13 27.70 27.60
CA THR A 49 1.74 27.04 26.35
C THR A 49 1.63 25.53 26.55
N ILE A 50 0.54 24.94 26.09
CA ILE A 50 0.35 23.48 26.09
C ILE A 50 0.76 22.96 24.71
N LEU A 51 1.66 21.99 24.68
CA LEU A 51 2.13 21.31 23.48
C LEU A 51 1.59 19.88 23.42
N ALA A 52 1.31 19.40 22.22
CA ALA A 52 1.00 17.99 21.98
C ALA A 52 2.24 17.12 22.25
N ALA A 53 2.11 16.08 23.09
CA ALA A 53 3.17 15.13 23.35
C ALA A 53 3.21 13.96 22.34
N CYS A 54 2.14 13.74 21.58
CA CYS A 54 2.06 12.75 20.50
C CYS A 54 1.20 13.25 19.33
N ASN A 55 1.07 12.45 18.27
CA ASN A 55 0.07 12.65 17.22
C ASN A 55 -1.29 12.07 17.66
N GLY A 56 -2.38 12.70 17.26
CA GLY A 56 -3.73 12.27 17.62
C GLY A 56 -4.74 13.40 17.53
N GLU A 57 -5.98 13.13 17.94
CA GLU A 57 -7.05 14.13 18.00
C GLU A 57 -7.05 14.87 19.34
N VAL A 58 -7.23 16.18 19.28
CA VAL A 58 -7.27 17.04 20.46
C VAL A 58 -8.68 17.00 21.04
N LEU A 59 -8.79 16.50 22.26
CA LEU A 59 -10.04 16.45 23.01
C LEU A 59 -9.98 17.44 24.17
N LEU A 60 -11.04 18.25 24.29
CA LEU A 60 -11.29 19.08 25.46
C LEU A 60 -12.41 18.42 26.27
N GLN A 61 -12.05 17.72 27.35
CA GLN A 61 -13.02 17.12 28.27
C GLN A 61 -13.04 17.91 29.58
N GLY A 62 -14.14 18.66 29.78
CA GLY A 62 -14.19 19.68 30.82
C GLY A 62 -13.19 20.79 30.51
N ASP A 63 -12.30 21.10 31.46
CA ASP A 63 -11.24 22.10 31.25
C ASP A 63 -9.90 21.48 30.79
N LYS A 64 -9.80 20.13 30.73
CA LYS A 64 -8.55 19.42 30.42
C LYS A 64 -8.39 19.19 28.93
N ILE A 65 -7.21 19.56 28.42
CA ILE A 65 -6.81 19.29 27.04
C ILE A 65 -6.00 17.99 27.02
N SER A 66 -6.44 17.02 26.23
CA SER A 66 -5.75 15.76 25.98
C SER A 66 -5.59 15.49 24.49
N VAL A 67 -4.59 14.70 24.12
CA VAL A 67 -4.44 14.20 22.75
C VAL A 67 -4.70 12.69 22.77
N GLU A 68 -5.68 12.24 21.99
CA GLU A 68 -6.01 10.82 21.88
C GLU A 68 -5.37 10.25 20.60
N PRO A 69 -4.39 9.33 20.71
CA PRO A 69 -3.72 8.74 19.55
C PRO A 69 -4.52 7.61 18.89
N VAL A 70 -5.64 7.18 19.49
CA VAL A 70 -6.48 6.08 19.02
C VAL A 70 -7.92 6.53 18.81
N ARG A 71 -8.44 6.35 17.59
CA ARG A 71 -9.86 6.58 17.30
C ARG A 71 -10.61 5.27 17.26
N GLU A 72 -11.56 5.10 18.17
CA GLU A 72 -12.44 3.92 18.20
C GLU A 72 -13.81 4.24 17.59
N GLU A 73 -14.21 3.46 16.58
CA GLU A 73 -15.51 3.56 15.92
C GLU A 73 -16.26 2.23 16.00
N ARG A 74 -17.59 2.29 16.14
CA ARG A 74 -18.42 1.08 16.18
C ARG A 74 -18.55 0.40 14.82
N GLY A 75 -18.33 1.14 13.73
CA GLY A 75 -18.47 0.67 12.37
C GLY A 75 -18.33 1.84 11.40
N VAL A 76 -17.89 1.56 10.18
CA VAL A 76 -17.72 2.56 9.14
C VAL A 76 -18.85 2.42 8.13
N ASN A 77 -19.75 3.39 8.12
CA ASN A 77 -20.98 3.37 7.34
C ASN A 77 -21.43 4.80 7.02
N ILE A 78 -22.62 4.95 6.46
CA ILE A 78 -23.17 6.27 6.08
C ILE A 78 -23.25 7.27 7.24
N LYS A 79 -23.31 6.81 8.50
CA LYS A 79 -23.37 7.70 9.67
C LYS A 79 -22.00 8.22 10.07
N THR A 80 -20.96 7.40 9.95
CA THR A 80 -19.58 7.77 10.31
C THR A 80 -18.81 8.40 9.15
N GLY A 81 -19.13 8.00 7.91
CA GLY A 81 -18.46 8.48 6.71
C GLY A 81 -17.06 7.91 6.55
N HIS A 82 -16.25 8.52 5.68
CA HIS A 82 -14.84 8.15 5.52
C HIS A 82 -14.02 8.57 6.75
N ILE A 83 -13.08 7.73 7.16
CA ILE A 83 -12.18 8.03 8.28
C ILE A 83 -10.83 8.45 7.73
N ASN A 84 -10.35 9.63 8.11
CA ASN A 84 -8.98 10.07 7.91
C ASN A 84 -8.41 10.52 9.26
N PHE A 85 -7.43 9.79 9.80
CA PHE A 85 -6.99 9.97 11.17
C PHE A 85 -5.46 9.87 11.31
N MET A 86 -4.86 10.87 11.96
CA MET A 86 -3.42 10.90 12.24
C MET A 86 -3.10 10.12 13.52
N GLY A 87 -3.26 8.80 13.46
CA GLY A 87 -3.06 7.89 14.58
C GLY A 87 -3.58 6.48 14.26
N THR A 88 -3.87 5.69 15.29
CA THR A 88 -4.41 4.34 15.13
C THR A 88 -5.94 4.39 15.06
N VAL A 89 -6.53 3.60 14.17
CA VAL A 89 -7.99 3.47 14.04
C VAL A 89 -8.43 2.07 14.45
N ILE A 90 -9.37 1.98 15.38
CA ILE A 90 -9.98 0.73 15.82
C ILE A 90 -11.46 0.74 15.43
N VAL A 91 -11.87 -0.19 14.58
CA VAL A 91 -13.26 -0.40 14.18
C VAL A 91 -13.77 -1.68 14.83
N ARG A 92 -14.69 -1.55 15.79
CA ARG A 92 -15.27 -2.71 16.50
C ARG A 92 -16.24 -3.51 15.64
N GLY A 93 -16.79 -2.91 14.59
CA GLY A 93 -17.75 -3.53 13.68
C GLY A 93 -17.21 -3.63 12.26
N ASN A 94 -18.13 -3.56 11.30
CA ASN A 94 -17.84 -3.72 9.88
C ASN A 94 -17.49 -2.37 9.22
N VAL A 95 -16.79 -2.47 8.09
CA VAL A 95 -16.64 -1.38 7.12
C VAL A 95 -17.56 -1.69 5.95
N GLU A 96 -18.61 -0.89 5.77
CA GLU A 96 -19.57 -1.04 4.69
C GLU A 96 -18.98 -0.63 3.33
N ASP A 97 -19.56 -1.15 2.26
CA ASP A 97 -19.17 -0.84 0.88
C ASP A 97 -19.16 0.67 0.62
N GLY A 98 -18.12 1.15 -0.06
CA GLY A 98 -17.96 2.55 -0.47
C GLY A 98 -17.34 3.46 0.59
N PHE A 99 -17.07 2.98 1.80
CA PHE A 99 -16.42 3.77 2.85
C PHE A 99 -14.94 3.46 2.97
N ASN A 100 -14.13 4.48 3.20
CA ASN A 100 -12.66 4.39 3.15
C ASN A 100 -12.08 4.75 4.51
N ILE A 101 -10.97 4.11 4.86
CA ILE A 101 -10.21 4.37 6.08
C ILE A 101 -8.78 4.72 5.68
N LYS A 102 -8.30 5.86 6.15
CA LYS A 102 -6.91 6.28 6.06
C LYS A 102 -6.39 6.60 7.45
N ALA A 103 -5.33 5.91 7.86
CA ALA A 103 -4.69 6.10 9.15
C ALA A 103 -3.18 6.18 9.00
N ASP A 104 -2.52 7.08 9.73
CA ASP A 104 -1.05 7.12 9.76
C ASP A 104 -0.47 6.02 10.67
N GLY A 105 -1.26 5.53 11.63
CA GLY A 105 -0.91 4.43 12.52
C GLY A 105 -1.47 3.09 12.05
N ASN A 106 -1.77 2.21 13.01
CA ASN A 106 -2.35 0.90 12.73
C ASN A 106 -3.85 1.02 12.42
N VAL A 107 -4.40 0.03 11.71
CA VAL A 107 -5.84 -0.12 11.51
C VAL A 107 -6.27 -1.49 11.99
N GLU A 108 -7.15 -1.52 12.99
CA GLU A 108 -7.71 -2.77 13.54
C GLU A 108 -9.21 -2.80 13.26
N ILE A 109 -9.68 -3.85 12.58
CA ILE A 109 -11.08 -4.03 12.21
C ILE A 109 -11.54 -5.38 12.75
N TYR A 110 -12.46 -5.38 13.70
CA TYR A 110 -12.99 -6.61 14.30
C TYR A 110 -14.09 -7.28 13.48
N GLY A 111 -14.70 -6.54 12.55
CA GLY A 111 -15.72 -7.03 11.62
C GLY A 111 -15.17 -7.43 10.25
N THR A 112 -16.06 -7.42 9.26
CA THR A 112 -15.73 -7.60 7.84
C THR A 112 -15.48 -6.26 7.16
N VAL A 113 -14.75 -6.31 6.04
CA VAL A 113 -14.54 -5.17 5.15
C VAL A 113 -15.20 -5.46 3.80
N GLY A 114 -16.07 -4.55 3.38
CA GLY A 114 -16.70 -4.59 2.06
C GLY A 114 -15.80 -4.04 0.95
N ASN A 115 -16.44 -3.52 -0.10
CA ASN A 115 -15.76 -2.79 -1.17
C ASN A 115 -15.26 -1.43 -0.68
N SER A 116 -14.05 -1.43 -0.12
CA SER A 116 -13.47 -0.28 0.58
C SER A 116 -11.99 -0.11 0.30
N ARG A 117 -11.50 1.13 0.42
CA ARG A 117 -10.08 1.46 0.42
C ARG A 117 -9.58 1.63 1.85
N ILE A 118 -8.62 0.81 2.24
CA ILE A 118 -7.96 0.87 3.57
C ILE A 118 -6.48 1.18 3.37
N GLU A 119 -6.03 2.30 3.91
CA GLU A 119 -4.64 2.71 3.94
C GLU A 119 -4.20 2.89 5.39
N ALA A 120 -3.11 2.24 5.77
CA ALA A 120 -2.48 2.40 7.07
C ALA A 120 -0.99 2.72 6.91
N GLY A 121 -0.45 3.60 7.74
CA GLY A 121 1.00 3.79 7.87
C GLY A 121 1.66 2.74 8.77
N GLY A 122 0.88 2.03 9.58
CA GLY A 122 1.27 0.88 10.38
C GLY A 122 0.64 -0.42 9.90
N ASP A 123 0.51 -1.38 10.81
CA ASP A 123 -0.06 -2.70 10.58
C ASP A 123 -1.59 -2.65 10.34
N ILE A 124 -2.11 -3.56 9.50
CA ILE A 124 -3.55 -3.72 9.27
C ILE A 124 -3.98 -5.09 9.79
N VAL A 125 -4.91 -5.11 10.73
CA VAL A 125 -5.47 -6.34 11.30
C VAL A 125 -6.98 -6.37 11.07
N ILE A 126 -7.43 -7.38 10.34
CA ILE A 126 -8.85 -7.61 10.02
C ILE A 126 -9.22 -8.96 10.63
N SER A 127 -9.97 -8.95 11.73
CA SER A 127 -10.28 -10.17 12.49
C SER A 127 -11.11 -11.16 11.68
N GLN A 128 -11.95 -10.67 10.76
CA GLN A 128 -12.70 -11.49 9.81
C GLN A 128 -12.07 -11.38 8.43
N GLY A 129 -12.81 -11.07 7.37
CA GLY A 129 -12.23 -10.98 6.04
C GLY A 129 -12.72 -9.83 5.21
N VAL A 130 -12.21 -9.81 3.99
CA VAL A 130 -12.39 -8.71 3.04
C VAL A 130 -13.03 -9.24 1.77
N SER A 131 -14.09 -8.58 1.34
CA SER A 131 -14.80 -8.87 0.10
C SER A 131 -14.88 -7.59 -0.74
N GLY A 132 -13.87 -7.38 -1.60
CA GLY A 132 -13.67 -6.11 -2.30
C GLY A 132 -14.47 -5.94 -3.59
N ARG A 133 -15.14 -6.99 -4.10
CA ARG A 133 -15.88 -6.99 -5.38
C ARG A 133 -15.10 -6.40 -6.57
N HIS A 134 -13.78 -6.58 -6.59
CA HIS A 134 -12.79 -6.10 -7.58
C HIS A 134 -12.38 -4.62 -7.49
N GLU A 135 -12.95 -3.85 -6.56
CA GLU A 135 -12.60 -2.43 -6.36
C GLU A 135 -11.96 -2.17 -4.99
N GLY A 136 -12.03 -3.14 -4.07
CA GLY A 136 -11.38 -3.05 -2.78
C GLY A 136 -9.85 -2.97 -2.91
N TYR A 137 -9.24 -2.09 -2.11
CA TYR A 137 -7.79 -1.88 -2.09
C TYR A 137 -7.29 -1.74 -0.66
N ILE A 138 -6.29 -2.54 -0.30
CA ILE A 138 -5.64 -2.50 1.02
C ILE A 138 -4.16 -2.20 0.82
N SER A 139 -3.65 -1.19 1.52
CA SER A 139 -2.24 -0.79 1.44
C SER A 139 -1.66 -0.51 2.82
N THR A 140 -0.50 -1.12 3.10
CA THR A 140 0.28 -0.89 4.32
C THR A 140 1.78 -1.05 4.03
N PRO A 141 2.65 -0.18 4.56
CA PRO A 141 4.10 -0.39 4.51
C PRO A 141 4.57 -1.49 5.47
N LYS A 142 3.67 -2.03 6.29
CA LYS A 142 3.91 -3.09 7.27
C LYS A 142 3.20 -4.37 6.83
N SER A 143 2.50 -5.04 7.73
CA SER A 143 1.90 -6.34 7.47
C SER A 143 0.38 -6.28 7.51
N LEU A 144 -0.23 -7.21 6.78
CA LEU A 144 -1.67 -7.45 6.80
C LEU A 144 -1.96 -8.79 7.48
N TRP A 145 -2.88 -8.79 8.44
CA TRP A 145 -3.50 -10.00 8.98
C TRP A 145 -4.98 -10.01 8.66
N ALA A 146 -5.46 -11.08 8.04
CA ALA A 146 -6.89 -11.27 7.81
C ALA A 146 -7.29 -12.75 7.90
N HIS A 147 -8.59 -13.02 8.06
CA HIS A 147 -9.12 -14.38 7.99
C HIS A 147 -9.29 -14.85 6.55
N HIS A 148 -9.90 -14.04 5.68
CA HIS A 148 -10.04 -14.33 4.26
C HIS A 148 -9.98 -13.05 3.42
N VAL A 149 -9.56 -13.19 2.17
CA VAL A 149 -9.35 -12.09 1.22
C VAL A 149 -9.94 -12.51 -0.11
N GLU A 150 -10.92 -11.76 -0.60
CA GLU A 150 -11.67 -12.09 -1.80
C GLU A 150 -11.89 -10.87 -2.71
N ASN A 151 -11.58 -11.03 -4.01
CA ASN A 151 -11.75 -10.03 -5.06
C ASN A 151 -11.23 -8.64 -4.64
N VAL A 152 -9.99 -8.58 -4.14
CA VAL A 152 -9.39 -7.36 -3.59
C VAL A 152 -7.92 -7.27 -4.00
N LYS A 153 -7.42 -6.04 -4.13
CA LYS A 153 -5.99 -5.78 -4.33
C LYS A 153 -5.33 -5.43 -3.01
N VAL A 154 -4.24 -6.11 -2.68
CA VAL A 154 -3.50 -5.98 -1.42
C VAL A 154 -2.03 -5.68 -1.71
N GLU A 155 -1.50 -4.63 -1.10
CA GLU A 155 -0.08 -4.28 -1.14
C GLU A 155 0.45 -4.12 0.29
N ALA A 156 1.34 -5.03 0.70
CA ALA A 156 1.97 -5.03 2.01
C ALA A 156 3.50 -4.89 1.91
N GLY A 157 4.07 -3.97 2.68
CA GLY A 157 5.51 -3.71 2.74
C GLY A 157 6.31 -4.76 3.52
N GLU A 158 5.66 -5.66 4.25
CA GLU A 158 6.30 -6.79 4.93
C GLU A 158 5.57 -8.11 4.63
N TYR A 159 4.67 -8.56 5.52
CA TYR A 159 4.04 -9.87 5.43
C TYR A 159 2.54 -9.77 5.13
N VAL A 160 1.98 -10.78 4.46
CA VAL A 160 0.54 -10.99 4.37
C VAL A 160 0.21 -12.34 5.01
N ILE A 161 -0.55 -12.32 6.11
CA ILE A 161 -0.91 -13.51 6.88
C ILE A 161 -2.42 -13.71 6.81
N ILE A 162 -2.84 -14.81 6.19
CA ILE A 162 -4.26 -15.10 5.97
C ILE A 162 -4.64 -16.42 6.61
N ASN A 163 -5.71 -16.50 7.41
CA ASN A 163 -5.99 -17.74 8.13
C ASN A 163 -6.74 -18.80 7.29
N ASP A 164 -7.67 -18.41 6.42
CA ASP A 164 -8.55 -19.35 5.70
C ASP A 164 -8.24 -19.43 4.21
N SER A 165 -8.49 -18.36 3.46
CA SER A 165 -8.34 -18.37 2.00
C SER A 165 -8.10 -17.03 1.34
N ILE A 166 -7.38 -17.08 0.22
CA ILE A 166 -7.27 -15.98 -0.75
C ILE A 166 -8.00 -16.42 -2.03
N VAL A 167 -8.94 -15.62 -2.51
CA VAL A 167 -9.79 -15.95 -3.67
C VAL A 167 -9.77 -14.81 -4.68
N ASN A 168 -9.40 -15.10 -5.94
CA ASN A 168 -9.42 -14.16 -7.06
C ASN A 168 -8.90 -12.75 -6.72
N SER A 169 -7.77 -12.69 -6.01
CA SER A 169 -7.21 -11.45 -5.48
C SER A 169 -5.81 -11.20 -6.02
N GLU A 170 -5.42 -9.94 -6.10
CA GLU A 170 -4.03 -9.53 -6.41
C GLU A 170 -3.34 -9.18 -5.10
N VAL A 171 -2.38 -9.98 -4.65
CA VAL A 171 -1.74 -9.82 -3.34
C VAL A 171 -0.24 -9.72 -3.51
N THR A 172 0.32 -8.58 -3.15
CA THR A 172 1.75 -8.31 -3.20
C THR A 172 2.31 -8.12 -1.80
N ALA A 173 3.40 -8.84 -1.48
CA ALA A 173 4.11 -8.72 -0.22
C ALA A 173 5.63 -8.60 -0.45
N MET A 174 6.30 -7.65 0.22
CA MET A 174 7.76 -7.51 0.08
C MET A 174 8.56 -8.58 0.81
N LYS A 175 7.94 -9.39 1.68
CA LYS A 175 8.60 -10.55 2.31
C LYS A 175 7.88 -11.84 1.96
N LYS A 176 6.92 -12.26 2.80
CA LYS A 176 6.23 -13.55 2.69
C LYS A 176 4.72 -13.41 2.67
N ILE A 177 4.06 -14.29 1.91
CA ILE A 177 2.62 -14.52 1.99
C ILE A 177 2.40 -15.87 2.65
N VAL A 178 1.73 -15.90 3.80
CA VAL A 178 1.57 -17.12 4.59
C VAL A 178 0.10 -17.34 4.91
N LEU A 179 -0.43 -18.46 4.43
CA LEU A 179 -1.75 -18.91 4.81
C LEU A 179 -1.66 -19.88 6.01
N LYS A 180 -2.33 -19.53 7.12
CA LYS A 180 -2.29 -20.26 8.40
C LYS A 180 -3.69 -20.73 8.82
N GLY A 181 -4.04 -21.97 8.52
CA GLY A 181 -5.29 -22.53 9.04
C GLY A 181 -5.63 -23.90 8.47
N LYS A 182 -6.83 -24.38 8.82
CA LYS A 182 -7.28 -25.73 8.44
C LYS A 182 -7.47 -25.87 6.93
N ARG A 183 -8.00 -24.84 6.26
CA ARG A 183 -8.19 -24.82 4.80
C ARG A 183 -6.97 -24.24 4.09
N ALA A 184 -6.51 -23.05 4.51
CA ALA A 184 -5.31 -22.37 4.00
C ALA A 184 -5.15 -22.50 2.47
N GLN A 185 -6.15 -22.04 1.72
CA GLN A 185 -6.28 -22.28 0.29
C GLN A 185 -6.11 -21.00 -0.54
N ILE A 186 -5.40 -21.10 -1.66
CA ILE A 186 -5.31 -20.04 -2.66
C ILE A 186 -6.11 -20.49 -3.88
N VAL A 187 -7.13 -19.73 -4.26
CA VAL A 187 -8.03 -20.05 -5.38
C VAL A 187 -8.09 -18.86 -6.33
N GLY A 188 -7.30 -18.90 -7.39
CA GLY A 188 -7.27 -17.86 -8.42
C GLY A 188 -6.58 -16.57 -7.98
N GLY A 189 -6.25 -15.75 -8.98
CA GLY A 189 -5.61 -14.45 -8.79
C GLY A 189 -4.09 -14.50 -8.93
N HIS A 190 -3.45 -13.41 -8.55
CA HIS A 190 -2.01 -13.18 -8.68
C HIS A 190 -1.40 -12.87 -7.31
N LEU A 191 -0.56 -13.76 -6.82
CA LEU A 191 0.13 -13.55 -5.55
C LEU A 191 1.62 -13.43 -5.81
N PHE A 192 2.22 -12.36 -5.30
CA PHE A 192 3.62 -12.07 -5.50
C PHE A 192 4.29 -11.76 -4.17
N ALA A 193 5.23 -12.61 -3.76
CA ALA A 193 6.08 -12.39 -2.59
C ALA A 193 7.56 -12.31 -2.99
N THR A 194 8.39 -11.60 -2.23
CA THR A 194 9.84 -11.57 -2.53
C THR A 194 10.51 -12.89 -2.15
N GLU A 195 10.16 -13.45 -0.98
CA GLU A 195 10.84 -14.61 -0.41
C GLU A 195 10.01 -15.90 -0.56
N GLU A 196 8.79 -15.91 -0.03
CA GLU A 196 8.08 -17.18 0.17
C GLU A 196 6.55 -17.02 0.09
N ILE A 197 5.89 -17.96 -0.59
CA ILE A 197 4.44 -18.14 -0.54
C ILE A 197 4.16 -19.51 0.07
N THR A 198 3.43 -19.55 1.18
CA THR A 198 3.04 -20.81 1.84
C THR A 198 1.54 -20.95 1.93
N ALA A 199 1.02 -22.08 1.46
CA ALA A 199 -0.38 -22.45 1.61
C ALA A 199 -0.52 -23.97 1.81
N LYS A 200 -1.73 -24.42 2.13
CA LYS A 200 -2.07 -25.85 2.13
C LYS A 200 -2.49 -26.29 0.75
N ASN A 201 -3.47 -25.61 0.16
CA ASN A 201 -3.97 -25.92 -1.17
C ASN A 201 -3.76 -24.74 -2.11
N ILE A 202 -3.33 -25.02 -3.34
CA ILE A 202 -3.07 -24.00 -4.36
C ILE A 202 -3.83 -24.37 -5.63
N GLY A 203 -4.64 -23.46 -6.14
CA GLY A 203 -5.50 -23.66 -7.31
C GLY A 203 -6.89 -24.17 -6.95
N SER A 204 -7.71 -24.38 -7.98
CA SER A 204 -9.08 -24.90 -7.86
C SER A 204 -9.17 -26.36 -8.31
N PRO A 205 -9.80 -27.25 -7.52
CA PRO A 205 -10.07 -28.63 -7.94
C PRO A 205 -11.05 -28.72 -9.11
N ALA A 206 -11.92 -27.71 -9.28
CA ALA A 206 -12.91 -27.67 -10.35
C ALA A 206 -12.33 -27.15 -11.68
N GLY A 207 -11.08 -26.67 -11.68
CA GLY A 207 -10.49 -25.95 -12.80
C GLY A 207 -11.13 -24.56 -13.03
N GLY A 208 -10.65 -23.84 -14.04
CA GLY A 208 -11.27 -22.61 -14.55
C GLY A 208 -10.86 -21.30 -13.89
N THR A 209 -10.04 -21.31 -12.84
CA THR A 209 -9.47 -20.10 -12.23
C THR A 209 -7.94 -20.12 -12.36
N GLU A 210 -7.40 -19.14 -13.08
CA GLU A 210 -5.96 -18.98 -13.23
C GLU A 210 -5.35 -18.55 -11.90
N THR A 211 -4.43 -19.36 -11.37
CA THR A 211 -3.70 -19.08 -10.13
C THR A 211 -2.24 -18.88 -10.48
N LEU A 212 -1.77 -17.64 -10.33
CA LEU A 212 -0.42 -17.22 -10.65
C LEU A 212 0.33 -16.87 -9.37
N LEU A 213 1.39 -17.62 -9.06
CA LEU A 213 2.22 -17.40 -7.88
C LEU A 213 3.63 -17.01 -8.31
N GLU A 214 4.16 -15.92 -7.78
CA GLU A 214 5.49 -15.43 -8.11
C GLU A 214 6.33 -15.23 -6.85
N VAL A 215 7.57 -15.74 -6.88
CA VAL A 215 8.55 -15.58 -5.79
C VAL A 215 9.97 -15.39 -6.29
N GLY A 216 10.83 -14.81 -5.46
CA GLY A 216 12.28 -14.71 -5.71
C GLY A 216 12.72 -13.45 -6.46
N LEU A 217 11.83 -12.49 -6.66
CA LEU A 217 12.12 -11.17 -7.25
C LEU A 217 11.53 -10.09 -6.35
N ASP A 218 12.12 -8.90 -6.38
CA ASP A 218 11.54 -7.71 -5.76
C ASP A 218 10.30 -7.25 -6.55
N PRO A 219 9.09 -7.26 -5.97
CA PRO A 219 7.88 -6.91 -6.70
C PRO A 219 7.83 -5.44 -7.13
N GLN A 220 8.42 -4.52 -6.36
CA GLN A 220 8.48 -3.11 -6.77
C GLN A 220 9.40 -2.93 -7.97
N ALA A 221 10.57 -3.56 -7.93
CA ALA A 221 11.49 -3.54 -9.06
C ALA A 221 10.89 -4.20 -10.31
N LYS A 222 10.20 -5.33 -10.16
CA LYS A 222 9.51 -6.00 -11.29
C LYS A 222 8.36 -5.15 -11.84
N LYS A 223 7.55 -4.53 -10.98
CA LYS A 223 6.48 -3.62 -11.40
C LYS A 223 7.04 -2.44 -12.18
N ARG A 224 8.11 -1.80 -11.67
CA ARG A 224 8.81 -0.71 -12.35
C ARG A 224 9.37 -1.15 -13.71
N LEU A 225 9.95 -2.35 -13.79
CA LEU A 225 10.45 -2.92 -15.04
C LEU A 225 9.31 -3.10 -16.06
N LEU A 226 8.16 -3.64 -15.65
CA LEU A 226 6.99 -3.79 -16.53
C LEU A 226 6.45 -2.44 -17.01
N GLU A 227 6.37 -1.45 -16.11
CA GLU A 227 5.95 -0.08 -16.47
C GLU A 227 6.89 0.57 -17.49
N LEU A 228 8.21 0.39 -17.33
CA LEU A 228 9.21 0.88 -18.27
C LEU A 228 9.13 0.16 -19.63
N GLN A 229 8.97 -1.16 -19.64
CA GLN A 229 8.83 -1.95 -20.87
C GLN A 229 7.55 -1.58 -21.64
N GLU A 230 6.42 -1.41 -20.95
CA GLU A 230 5.17 -0.97 -21.58
C GLU A 230 5.33 0.43 -22.19
N SER A 231 5.95 1.35 -21.44
CA SER A 231 6.21 2.71 -21.90
C SER A 231 7.18 2.75 -23.09
N GLN A 232 8.22 1.90 -23.08
CA GLN A 232 9.15 1.74 -24.20
C GLN A 232 8.42 1.23 -25.44
N THR A 233 7.51 0.26 -25.29
CA THR A 233 6.71 -0.27 -26.40
C THR A 233 5.87 0.83 -27.05
N LYS A 234 5.27 1.73 -26.26
CA LYS A 234 4.52 2.91 -26.75
C LYS A 234 5.43 3.89 -27.49
N LEU A 235 6.61 4.19 -26.96
CA LEU A 235 7.59 5.05 -27.63
C LEU A 235 8.10 4.47 -28.95
N VAL A 236 8.31 3.15 -29.02
CA VAL A 236 8.69 2.48 -30.28
C VAL A 236 7.59 2.63 -31.32
N SER A 237 6.32 2.44 -30.96
CA SER A 237 5.21 2.67 -31.90
C SER A 237 5.10 4.14 -32.35
N GLU A 238 5.32 5.10 -31.45
CA GLU A 238 5.35 6.53 -31.80
C GLU A 238 6.52 6.84 -32.76
N LEU A 239 7.69 6.25 -32.50
CA LEU A 239 8.87 6.41 -33.35
C LEU A 239 8.61 5.90 -34.77
N GLU A 240 7.99 4.73 -34.93
CA GLU A 240 7.63 4.18 -36.24
C GLU A 240 6.71 5.13 -37.03
N GLU A 241 5.70 5.72 -36.38
CA GLU A 241 4.81 6.70 -37.02
C GLU A 241 5.55 7.99 -37.43
N VAL A 242 6.41 8.51 -36.56
CA VAL A 242 7.22 9.70 -36.84
C VAL A 242 8.18 9.44 -37.98
N GLU A 243 8.83 8.28 -38.02
CA GLU A 243 9.75 7.90 -39.10
C GLU A 243 9.04 7.73 -40.45
N LEU A 244 7.85 7.14 -40.46
CA LEU A 244 7.02 7.07 -41.66
C LEU A 244 6.67 8.47 -42.18
N ASN A 245 6.23 9.37 -41.30
CA ASN A 245 5.89 10.74 -41.68
C ASN A 245 7.10 11.54 -42.19
N ILE A 246 8.25 11.41 -41.53
CA ILE A 246 9.52 12.00 -41.98
C ILE A 246 9.88 11.48 -43.37
N SER A 247 9.85 10.15 -43.58
CA SER A 247 10.22 9.56 -44.87
C SER A 247 9.29 10.02 -46.01
N HIS A 248 7.99 10.13 -45.76
CA HIS A 248 7.03 10.69 -46.71
C HIS A 248 7.30 12.16 -47.06
N LEU A 249 7.64 12.99 -46.07
CA LEU A 249 7.97 14.40 -46.29
C LEU A 249 9.32 14.56 -47.00
N GLU A 250 10.32 13.76 -46.68
CA GLU A 250 11.61 13.74 -47.35
C GLU A 250 11.51 13.28 -48.81
N GLU A 251 10.69 12.27 -49.10
CA GLU A 251 10.42 11.82 -50.46
C GLU A 251 9.68 12.91 -51.27
N GLN A 252 8.70 13.59 -50.67
CA GLN A 252 8.06 14.77 -51.27
C GLN A 252 9.08 15.89 -51.54
N LYS A 253 10.04 16.12 -50.64
CA LYS A 253 11.13 17.10 -50.82
C LYS A 253 12.00 16.74 -52.03
N LYS A 254 12.38 15.47 -52.15
CA LYS A 254 13.21 14.96 -53.26
C LYS A 254 12.50 15.11 -54.61
N ILE A 255 11.19 14.81 -54.68
CA ILE A 255 10.39 14.88 -55.91
C ILE A 255 10.13 16.34 -56.34
N ARG A 256 9.75 17.22 -55.40
CA ARG A 256 9.35 18.61 -55.71
C ARG A 256 10.49 19.63 -55.65
N ARG A 257 11.71 19.22 -55.28
CA ARG A 257 12.91 20.07 -54.99
C ARG A 257 12.74 21.11 -53.87
N SER A 258 11.53 21.49 -53.49
CA SER A 258 11.24 22.40 -52.37
C SER A 258 9.93 22.02 -51.66
N LEU A 259 9.91 22.15 -50.33
CA LEU A 259 8.70 22.07 -49.52
C LEU A 259 8.19 23.48 -49.17
N PRO A 260 6.87 23.68 -48.99
CA PRO A 260 6.33 24.89 -48.36
C PRO A 260 6.91 25.09 -46.94
N LYS A 261 7.08 26.35 -46.52
CA LYS A 261 7.65 26.70 -45.20
C LYS A 261 7.01 25.93 -44.04
N ASP A 262 5.68 25.88 -44.00
CA ASP A 262 4.91 25.17 -42.95
C ASP A 262 5.27 23.68 -42.85
N LYS A 263 5.57 23.03 -43.99
CA LYS A 263 5.96 21.61 -44.01
C LYS A 263 7.44 21.40 -43.68
N GLU A 264 8.30 22.38 -43.96
CA GLU A 264 9.71 22.33 -43.49
C GLU A 264 9.80 22.53 -41.98
N GLU A 265 8.98 23.41 -41.42
CA GLU A 265 8.85 23.58 -39.97
C GLU A 265 8.33 22.30 -39.30
N SER A 266 7.30 21.68 -39.88
CA SER A 266 6.78 20.39 -39.40
C SER A 266 7.81 19.26 -39.52
N LEU A 267 8.59 19.20 -40.60
CA LEU A 267 9.67 18.20 -40.76
C LEU A 267 10.75 18.39 -39.70
N ASN A 268 11.20 19.62 -39.47
CA ASN A 268 12.19 19.92 -38.42
C ASN A 268 11.66 19.60 -37.02
N ALA A 269 10.38 19.88 -36.76
CA ALA A 269 9.73 19.51 -35.50
C ALA A 269 9.66 17.97 -35.32
N MET A 270 9.36 17.22 -36.38
CA MET A 270 9.35 15.75 -36.34
C MET A 270 10.75 15.16 -36.14
N ILE A 271 11.78 15.74 -36.77
CA ILE A 271 13.19 15.32 -36.56
C ILE A 271 13.58 15.58 -35.10
N THR A 272 13.26 16.76 -34.57
CA THR A 272 13.51 17.09 -33.15
C THR A 272 12.79 16.10 -32.23
N ARG A 273 11.51 15.81 -32.52
CA ARG A 273 10.73 14.83 -31.75
C ARG A 273 11.31 13.42 -31.82
N LYS A 274 11.81 13.01 -32.99
CA LYS A 274 12.51 11.73 -33.16
C LYS A 274 13.77 11.67 -32.28
N ASP A 275 14.57 12.73 -32.25
CA ASP A 275 15.78 12.78 -31.43
C ASP A 275 15.43 12.72 -29.93
N GLU A 276 14.39 13.43 -29.49
CA GLU A 276 13.86 13.34 -28.12
C GLU A 276 13.41 11.92 -27.76
N ILE A 277 12.64 11.26 -28.64
CA ILE A 277 12.17 9.88 -28.40
C ILE A 277 13.35 8.92 -28.30
N ASN A 278 14.37 9.07 -29.14
CA ASN A 278 15.57 8.24 -29.09
C ASN A 278 16.36 8.44 -27.79
N GLU A 279 16.51 9.69 -27.32
CA GLU A 279 17.17 9.98 -26.06
C GLU A 279 16.41 9.38 -24.87
N LEU A 280 15.09 9.56 -24.82
CA LEU A 280 14.23 8.96 -23.79
C LEU A 280 14.30 7.43 -23.83
N SER A 281 14.22 6.82 -25.02
CA SER A 281 14.30 5.37 -25.19
C SER A 281 15.66 4.81 -24.74
N ALA A 282 16.75 5.53 -24.98
CA ALA A 282 18.08 5.17 -24.50
C ALA A 282 18.16 5.22 -22.97
N GLN A 283 17.66 6.27 -22.33
CA GLN A 283 17.60 6.40 -20.86
C GLN A 283 16.77 5.27 -20.23
N MET A 284 15.60 4.97 -20.80
CA MET A 284 14.74 3.88 -20.32
C MET A 284 15.39 2.51 -20.49
N SER A 285 16.07 2.30 -21.63
CA SER A 285 16.81 1.06 -21.87
C SER A 285 17.90 0.86 -20.82
N GLU A 286 18.63 1.92 -20.47
CA GLU A 286 19.64 1.88 -19.43
C GLU A 286 19.02 1.55 -18.07
N GLU A 287 17.93 2.22 -17.67
CA GLU A 287 17.20 1.94 -16.42
C GLU A 287 16.69 0.48 -16.36
N ILE A 288 16.11 -0.03 -17.44
CA ILE A 288 15.70 -1.44 -17.56
C ILE A 288 16.88 -2.36 -17.32
N THR A 289 18.01 -2.11 -17.99
CA THR A 289 19.22 -2.94 -17.85
C THR A 289 19.75 -2.93 -16.41
N GLN A 290 19.71 -1.76 -15.74
CA GLN A 290 20.10 -1.62 -14.34
C GLN A 290 19.18 -2.41 -13.40
N ILE A 291 17.86 -2.33 -13.60
CA ILE A 291 16.88 -3.07 -12.80
C ILE A 291 17.02 -4.58 -13.01
N GLU A 292 17.19 -5.05 -14.25
CA GLU A 292 17.40 -6.45 -14.56
C GLU A 292 18.66 -7.02 -13.90
N ASN A 293 19.77 -6.27 -13.91
CA ASN A 293 21.00 -6.67 -13.23
C ASN A 293 20.79 -6.75 -11.71
N ARG A 294 20.12 -5.76 -11.12
CA ARG A 294 19.78 -5.77 -9.69
C ARG A 294 18.91 -6.97 -9.31
N LEU A 295 17.94 -7.34 -10.17
CA LEU A 295 17.08 -8.50 -9.97
C LEU A 295 17.86 -9.82 -10.04
N LYS A 296 18.85 -9.93 -10.93
CA LYS A 296 19.72 -11.12 -11.04
C LYS A 296 20.66 -11.29 -9.84
N ASP A 297 21.15 -10.19 -9.27
CA ASP A 297 22.08 -10.21 -8.14
C ASP A 297 21.40 -10.54 -6.80
N LEU A 298 20.08 -10.40 -6.72
CA LEU A 298 19.32 -10.75 -5.52
C LEU A 298 19.40 -12.26 -5.26
N LYS A 299 20.25 -12.63 -4.29
CA LYS A 299 20.36 -14.00 -3.74
C LYS A 299 19.15 -14.42 -2.91
N VAL A 300 17.98 -13.82 -3.12
CA VAL A 300 16.76 -14.22 -2.41
C VAL A 300 16.37 -15.61 -2.91
N VAL A 301 16.27 -16.54 -1.97
CA VAL A 301 15.84 -17.91 -2.26
C VAL A 301 14.31 -17.90 -2.24
N GLY A 302 13.73 -17.64 -3.42
CA GLY A 302 12.29 -17.74 -3.65
C GLY A 302 11.78 -19.17 -3.47
N LYS A 303 10.76 -19.38 -2.65
CA LYS A 303 10.10 -20.69 -2.50
C LYS A 303 8.58 -20.60 -2.49
N VAL A 304 7.91 -21.55 -3.14
CA VAL A 304 6.46 -21.75 -2.99
C VAL A 304 6.23 -23.09 -2.31
N ASN A 305 5.54 -23.07 -1.18
CA ASN A 305 5.33 -24.24 -0.34
C ASN A 305 3.84 -24.59 -0.27
N ALA A 306 3.52 -25.84 -0.63
CA ALA A 306 2.18 -26.41 -0.54
C ALA A 306 2.21 -27.65 0.36
N SER A 307 1.56 -27.59 1.53
CA SER A 307 1.51 -28.76 2.45
C SER A 307 0.49 -29.81 2.00
N GLY A 308 -0.60 -29.37 1.38
CA GLY A 308 -1.69 -30.18 0.82
C GLY A 308 -1.50 -30.43 -0.68
N THR A 309 -2.45 -29.96 -1.51
CA THR A 309 -2.47 -30.24 -2.95
C THR A 309 -2.30 -28.96 -3.77
N VAL A 310 -1.42 -29.00 -4.77
CA VAL A 310 -1.38 -28.03 -5.86
C VAL A 310 -2.14 -28.62 -7.03
N TYR A 311 -3.26 -28.01 -7.37
CA TYR A 311 -4.14 -28.45 -8.44
C TYR A 311 -3.58 -28.07 -9.81
N SER A 312 -3.97 -28.84 -10.81
CA SER A 312 -3.65 -28.54 -12.20
C SER A 312 -4.13 -27.16 -12.66
N GLY A 313 -3.35 -26.52 -13.53
CA GLY A 313 -3.58 -25.16 -14.03
C GLY A 313 -2.92 -24.05 -13.20
N ALA A 314 -2.34 -24.36 -12.04
CA ALA A 314 -1.54 -23.40 -11.29
C ALA A 314 -0.21 -23.12 -12.00
N LYS A 315 0.14 -21.84 -12.16
CA LYS A 315 1.41 -21.37 -12.73
C LYS A 315 2.27 -20.81 -11.61
N ILE A 316 3.46 -21.38 -11.45
CA ILE A 316 4.38 -21.00 -10.38
C ILE A 316 5.65 -20.44 -11.02
N PHE A 317 5.93 -19.18 -10.73
CA PHE A 317 7.15 -18.50 -11.12
C PHE A 317 8.08 -18.41 -9.93
N VAL A 318 9.30 -18.90 -10.11
CA VAL A 318 10.39 -18.70 -9.17
C VAL A 318 11.50 -18.01 -9.94
N ARG A 319 11.74 -16.73 -9.64
CA ARG A 319 12.55 -15.83 -10.47
C ARG A 319 12.03 -15.76 -11.90
N ASP A 320 12.89 -16.00 -12.88
CA ASP A 320 12.55 -15.95 -14.31
C ASP A 320 12.08 -17.29 -14.86
N ALA A 321 12.01 -18.34 -14.03
CA ALA A 321 11.59 -19.67 -14.45
C ALA A 321 10.13 -19.93 -14.06
N MET A 322 9.38 -20.54 -14.98
CA MET A 322 7.98 -20.92 -14.80
C MET A 322 7.82 -22.44 -14.74
N ASP A 323 7.00 -22.93 -13.82
CA ASP A 323 6.45 -24.29 -13.81
C ASP A 323 4.92 -24.23 -13.87
N GLU A 324 4.36 -24.81 -14.93
CA GLU A 324 2.92 -25.00 -15.06
C GLU A 324 2.54 -26.40 -14.58
N VAL A 325 1.70 -26.45 -13.54
CA VAL A 325 1.27 -27.70 -12.94
C VAL A 325 0.22 -28.36 -13.83
N LYS A 326 0.64 -29.38 -14.58
CA LYS A 326 -0.27 -30.13 -15.48
C LYS A 326 -1.13 -31.17 -14.78
N ASN A 327 -0.62 -31.76 -13.71
CA ASN A 327 -1.30 -32.78 -12.91
C ASN A 327 -1.18 -32.42 -11.43
N ASP A 328 -2.20 -32.76 -10.66
CA ASP A 328 -2.24 -32.49 -9.22
C ASP A 328 -1.01 -33.08 -8.50
N VAL A 329 -0.37 -32.25 -7.69
CA VAL A 329 0.83 -32.61 -6.92
C VAL A 329 0.55 -32.41 -5.44
N LYS A 330 1.07 -33.26 -4.57
CA LYS A 330 0.85 -33.18 -3.12
C LYS A 330 2.14 -32.93 -2.36
N SER A 331 2.05 -32.16 -1.29
CA SER A 331 3.11 -31.89 -0.31
C SER A 331 4.45 -31.53 -0.97
N VAL A 332 4.45 -30.44 -1.72
CA VAL A 332 5.54 -30.05 -2.61
C VAL A 332 6.06 -28.65 -2.29
N SER A 333 7.37 -28.48 -2.46
CA SER A 333 8.03 -27.17 -2.47
C SER A 333 8.59 -26.90 -3.86
N PHE A 334 8.31 -25.71 -4.41
CA PHE A 334 8.89 -25.22 -5.66
C PHE A 334 10.02 -24.26 -5.34
N TYR A 335 11.17 -24.45 -5.97
CA TYR A 335 12.37 -23.63 -5.75
C TYR A 335 13.17 -23.51 -7.05
N TYR A 336 14.02 -22.50 -7.12
CA TYR A 336 14.86 -22.23 -8.27
C TYR A 336 16.18 -22.99 -8.14
N GLU A 337 16.52 -23.80 -9.13
CA GLU A 337 17.79 -24.53 -9.20
C GLU A 337 18.25 -24.67 -10.66
N ASN A 338 19.47 -24.24 -10.94
CA ASN A 338 20.13 -24.36 -12.26
C ASN A 338 19.29 -23.81 -13.44
N GLY A 339 18.61 -22.68 -13.26
CA GLY A 339 17.83 -22.04 -14.32
C GLY A 339 16.40 -22.54 -14.46
N PHE A 340 16.00 -23.56 -13.69
CA PHE A 340 14.67 -24.16 -13.76
C PHE A 340 13.99 -24.18 -12.40
N VAL A 341 12.66 -24.19 -12.41
CA VAL A 341 11.87 -24.49 -11.22
C VAL A 341 11.94 -26.00 -10.97
N ARG A 342 12.37 -26.39 -9.77
CA ARG A 342 12.40 -27.78 -9.31
C ARG A 342 11.37 -27.99 -8.21
N ARG A 343 10.87 -29.22 -8.15
CA ARG A 343 9.93 -29.69 -7.13
C ARG A 343 10.68 -30.54 -6.11
N GLY A 344 10.50 -30.23 -4.83
CA GLY A 344 11.10 -30.95 -3.70
C GLY A 344 10.08 -31.29 -2.63
N LYS A 345 10.55 -31.94 -1.56
CA LYS A 345 9.72 -32.22 -0.39
C LYS A 345 9.34 -30.91 0.30
N TYR A 346 8.11 -30.86 0.81
CA TYR A 346 7.63 -29.76 1.65
C TYR A 346 8.62 -29.42 2.78
N SER A 347 9.01 -28.15 2.89
CA SER A 347 10.04 -27.68 3.82
C SER A 347 9.76 -26.30 4.45
N ALA A 348 8.48 -25.91 4.58
CA ALA A 348 8.15 -24.60 5.14
C ALA A 348 8.41 -24.54 6.65
N ASN A 349 9.06 -23.45 7.10
CA ASN A 349 9.16 -23.10 8.52
C ASN A 349 8.07 -22.07 8.83
N MET A 350 7.03 -22.49 9.56
CA MET A 350 5.92 -21.60 9.93
C MET A 350 6.13 -20.84 11.26
N ASP A 351 7.21 -21.15 11.98
CA ASP A 351 7.42 -20.73 13.38
C ASP A 351 7.94 -19.29 13.55
N ASP A 352 8.33 -18.60 12.47
CA ASP A 352 9.01 -17.30 12.55
C ASP A 352 8.07 -16.07 12.56
N ILE A 353 6.75 -16.26 12.38
CA ILE A 353 5.81 -15.12 12.33
C ILE A 353 5.00 -15.08 13.62
N LYS A 354 5.45 -14.27 14.58
CA LYS A 354 4.66 -13.86 15.75
C LYS A 354 3.45 -13.07 15.26
N GLY A 355 2.25 -13.47 15.68
CA GLY A 355 1.04 -12.69 15.44
C GLY A 355 1.08 -11.37 16.24
N PRO A 356 0.23 -10.38 15.89
CA PRO A 356 0.07 -9.18 16.69
C PRO A 356 -0.38 -9.57 18.10
N ASP A 357 0.15 -8.87 19.11
CA ASP A 357 -0.14 -9.14 20.52
C ASP A 357 -1.66 -9.11 20.77
N GLY A 358 -2.20 -10.19 21.35
CA GLY A 358 -3.63 -10.32 21.66
C GLY A 358 -4.47 -11.08 20.63
N TYR A 359 -3.91 -11.49 19.49
CA TYR A 359 -4.59 -12.35 18.51
C TYR A 359 -4.17 -13.82 18.67
N THR A 360 -5.11 -14.68 19.07
CA THR A 360 -4.90 -16.13 19.07
C THR A 360 -4.92 -16.66 17.65
N THR A 361 -3.77 -17.13 17.16
CA THR A 361 -3.62 -17.89 15.91
C THR A 361 -4.10 -19.34 16.07
N ASN A 362 -5.37 -19.53 16.45
CA ASN A 362 -5.98 -20.86 16.61
C ASN A 362 -6.75 -21.30 15.36
#